data_AF-A0A4Z1A973-F1
#
_entry.id   AF-A0A4Z1A973-F1
#
_cell.length_a   1.000
_cell.length_b   1.000
_cell.length_c   1.000
_cell.angle_alpha   90.00
_cell.angle_beta   90.00
_cell.angle_gamma   90.00
#
_symmetry.space_group_name_H-M   'P 1'
#
loop_
_entity.id
_entity.type
_entity.pdbx_description
1 polymer ?
#
loop_
_entity_poly.entity_id
_entity_poly.type
_entity_poly.pdbx_seq_one_letter_code
_entity_poly.pdbx_strand_id
1 'polypeptide(L)'
;MNCSTNDTINLNKQKPEAKNEKDRFIRIKLNNFKNSKTEISLGLQEYNSFQSENYKFEPQYTFHETIDGDFIDIQIPKGEYVGSLKITSTNLIPYYTRIKGYHELFFGLNRHDTTLETSGANCHFRKTYRQMGTPSQYSIHTCKNLELSYNNKTFEFSLSEPDQINSESTILSLFSSFWLGRSSIFVLYPYAPFLVFHGFFGLVQKDIFIHLDHYGIL
;
A
#
# COMPACT_ATOMS: atom_id res chain seq x y z
N MET A 1 -27.56 -17.63 -20.77
CA MET A 1 -26.36 -17.39 -19.95
C MET A 1 -25.61 -16.23 -20.58
N ASN A 2 -25.84 -15.00 -20.10
CA ASN A 2 -25.07 -13.83 -20.51
C ASN A 2 -23.96 -13.65 -19.49
N CYS A 3 -22.70 -13.74 -19.92
CA CYS A 3 -21.58 -13.24 -19.14
C CYS A 3 -21.65 -11.72 -19.21
N SER A 4 -22.09 -11.07 -18.13
CA SER A 4 -21.86 -9.63 -17.94
C SER A 4 -20.40 -9.48 -17.53
N THR A 5 -19.52 -9.21 -18.48
CA THR A 5 -18.27 -8.51 -18.15
C THR A 5 -18.71 -7.10 -17.76
N ASN A 6 -18.79 -6.82 -16.46
CA ASN A 6 -18.90 -5.45 -15.98
C ASN A 6 -17.63 -4.73 -16.44
N ASP A 7 -17.76 -3.87 -17.45
CA ASP A 7 -16.64 -3.06 -17.94
C ASP A 7 -16.18 -2.16 -16.80
N THR A 8 -14.94 -2.39 -16.34
CA THR A 8 -14.33 -1.59 -15.28
C THR A 8 -13.90 -0.23 -15.83
N ILE A 9 -14.24 0.84 -15.11
CA ILE A 9 -13.92 2.21 -15.51
C ILE A 9 -12.53 2.56 -14.95
N ASN A 10 -11.54 2.66 -15.85
CA ASN A 10 -10.23 3.19 -15.48
C ASN A 10 -10.32 4.71 -15.28
N LEU A 11 -10.08 5.15 -14.05
CA LEU A 11 -9.96 6.54 -13.67
C LEU A 11 -8.64 7.10 -14.20
N ASN A 12 -8.67 8.33 -14.70
CA ASN A 12 -7.49 9.03 -15.20
C ASN A 12 -7.04 10.08 -14.18
N LYS A 13 -5.73 10.35 -14.14
CA LYS A 13 -5.17 11.52 -13.44
C LYS A 13 -5.82 12.81 -13.97
N GLN A 14 -6.26 13.68 -13.08
CA GLN A 14 -6.85 14.95 -13.50
C GLN A 14 -5.76 15.86 -14.08
N LYS A 15 -5.94 16.32 -15.33
CA LYS A 15 -5.24 17.52 -15.82
C LYS A 15 -5.94 18.74 -15.19
N PRO A 16 -5.20 19.74 -14.66
CA PRO A 16 -5.77 20.83 -13.86
C PRO A 16 -6.92 21.63 -14.51
N GLU A 17 -7.15 21.49 -15.82
CA GLU A 17 -7.96 22.38 -16.63
C GLU A 17 -9.40 21.91 -16.90
N ALA A 18 -9.82 20.72 -16.46
CA ALA A 18 -11.20 20.24 -16.67
C ALA A 18 -11.89 19.85 -15.35
N LYS A 19 -12.54 20.83 -14.69
CA LYS A 19 -13.44 20.58 -13.57
C LYS A 19 -14.87 20.41 -14.09
N ASN A 20 -15.39 19.18 -14.04
CA ASN A 20 -16.80 18.92 -14.26
C ASN A 20 -17.54 19.07 -12.91
N GLU A 21 -18.64 19.84 -12.85
CA GLU A 21 -19.38 20.06 -11.60
C GLU A 21 -19.96 18.78 -11.00
N LYS A 22 -20.09 17.71 -11.81
CA LYS A 22 -20.60 16.39 -11.43
C LYS A 22 -19.60 15.52 -10.67
N ASP A 23 -18.32 15.89 -10.68
CA ASP A 23 -17.27 15.07 -10.11
C ASP A 23 -16.71 15.69 -8.81
N ARG A 24 -16.00 14.86 -8.06
CA ARG A 24 -15.14 15.23 -6.93
C ARG A 24 -13.75 14.68 -7.15
N PHE A 25 -12.82 15.13 -6.32
CA PHE A 25 -11.48 14.58 -6.31
C PHE A 25 -11.15 13.89 -4.99
N ILE A 26 -10.38 12.81 -5.12
CA ILE A 26 -9.56 12.28 -4.04
C ILE A 26 -8.15 12.81 -4.26
N ARG A 27 -7.65 13.58 -3.30
CA ARG A 27 -6.26 14.01 -3.26
C ARG A 27 -5.46 13.06 -2.39
N ILE A 28 -4.36 12.56 -2.93
CA ILE A 28 -3.37 11.79 -2.18
C ILE A 28 -2.10 12.62 -2.12
N LYS A 29 -1.71 13.05 -0.92
CA LYS A 29 -0.44 13.75 -0.68
C LYS A 29 0.59 12.77 -0.15
N LEU A 30 1.82 12.91 -0.64
CA LEU A 30 2.96 12.07 -0.37
C LEU A 30 4.09 12.93 0.21
N ASN A 31 4.29 12.85 1.51
CA ASN A 31 5.37 13.53 2.23
C ASN A 31 6.60 12.62 2.35
N ASN A 32 7.78 13.12 1.97
CA ASN A 32 9.06 12.41 2.05
C ASN A 32 9.23 11.18 1.12
N PHE A 33 8.53 11.11 -0.01
CA PHE A 33 8.64 9.99 -0.97
C PHE A 33 9.68 10.19 -2.09
N LYS A 34 10.41 11.32 -2.12
CA LYS A 34 11.25 11.76 -3.26
C LYS A 34 12.30 10.74 -3.74
N ASN A 35 12.83 9.92 -2.85
CA ASN A 35 13.86 8.93 -3.17
C ASN A 35 13.28 7.53 -3.42
N SER A 36 11.96 7.40 -3.51
CA SER A 36 11.25 6.14 -3.60
C SER A 36 10.35 6.08 -4.83
N LYS A 37 10.34 4.93 -5.51
CA LYS A 37 9.36 4.67 -6.55
C LYS A 37 8.02 4.38 -5.88
N THR A 38 7.04 5.25 -6.05
CA THR A 38 5.73 5.14 -5.41
C THR A 38 4.66 4.76 -6.40
N GLU A 39 3.90 3.73 -6.09
CA GLU A 39 2.79 3.22 -6.86
C GLU A 39 1.50 3.34 -6.03
N ILE A 40 0.46 3.87 -6.66
CA ILE A 40 -0.86 4.03 -6.04
C ILE A 40 -1.87 3.19 -6.81
N SER A 41 -2.61 2.36 -6.09
CA SER A 41 -3.74 1.60 -6.60
C SER A 41 -5.01 1.97 -5.83
N LEU A 42 -6.11 2.25 -6.52
CA LEU A 42 -7.42 2.51 -5.92
C LEU A 42 -8.45 1.64 -6.64
N GLY A 43 -9.32 1.01 -5.88
CA GLY A 43 -10.51 0.32 -6.38
C GLY A 43 -11.73 0.76 -5.59
N LEU A 44 -12.78 1.22 -6.27
CA LEU A 44 -14.03 1.67 -5.66
C LEU A 44 -15.24 1.03 -6.33
N GLN A 45 -16.29 0.79 -5.54
CA GLN A 45 -17.61 0.39 -5.99
C GLN A 45 -18.65 1.29 -5.31
N GLU A 46 -19.68 1.73 -6.03
CA GLU A 46 -20.78 2.48 -5.42
C GLU A 46 -21.48 1.64 -4.36
N TYR A 47 -21.78 2.26 -3.20
CA TYR A 47 -22.39 1.54 -2.07
C TYR A 47 -23.72 0.88 -2.44
N ASN A 48 -24.53 1.54 -3.26
CA ASN A 48 -25.80 0.98 -3.75
C ASN A 48 -25.60 -0.27 -4.62
N SER A 49 -24.58 -0.26 -5.49
CA SER A 49 -24.23 -1.45 -6.29
C SER A 49 -23.73 -2.58 -5.40
N PHE A 50 -22.85 -2.27 -4.45
CA PHE A 50 -22.35 -3.23 -3.47
C PHE A 50 -23.48 -3.90 -2.67
N GLN A 51 -24.49 -3.13 -2.23
CA GLN A 51 -25.68 -3.69 -1.59
C GLN A 51 -26.49 -4.59 -2.53
N SER A 52 -26.69 -4.17 -3.79
CA SER A 52 -27.46 -4.95 -4.77
C SER A 52 -26.78 -6.27 -5.17
N GLU A 53 -25.45 -6.36 -5.03
CA GLU A 53 -24.64 -7.53 -5.34
C GLU A 53 -24.39 -8.44 -4.12
N ASN A 54 -25.27 -8.38 -3.12
CA ASN A 54 -25.15 -9.14 -1.87
C ASN A 54 -23.82 -8.89 -1.13
N TYR A 55 -23.35 -7.65 -1.14
CA TYR A 55 -22.12 -7.24 -0.46
C TYR A 55 -20.86 -7.95 -0.96
N LYS A 56 -20.85 -8.35 -2.23
CA LYS A 56 -19.65 -8.81 -2.91
C LYS A 56 -18.93 -7.58 -3.48
N PHE A 57 -17.68 -7.37 -3.07
CA PHE A 57 -16.88 -6.29 -3.63
C PHE A 57 -16.39 -6.64 -5.04
N GLU A 58 -16.80 -5.84 -6.02
CA GLU A 58 -16.28 -5.86 -7.38
C GLU A 58 -16.03 -4.40 -7.82
N PRO A 59 -14.76 -3.97 -7.97
CA PRO A 59 -14.45 -2.57 -8.21
C PRO A 59 -15.00 -2.11 -9.56
N GLN A 60 -15.82 -1.06 -9.54
CA GLN A 60 -16.36 -0.40 -10.74
C GLN A 60 -15.39 0.66 -11.27
N TYR A 61 -14.68 1.32 -10.36
CA TYR A 61 -13.73 2.37 -10.66
C TYR A 61 -12.35 1.95 -10.18
N THR A 62 -11.37 1.94 -11.10
CA THR A 62 -9.99 1.54 -10.80
C THR A 62 -9.00 2.63 -11.19
N PHE A 63 -7.98 2.83 -10.38
CA PHE A 63 -6.84 3.69 -10.70
C PHE A 63 -5.56 2.96 -10.32
N HIS A 64 -4.56 2.99 -11.20
CA HIS A 64 -3.26 2.38 -10.93
C HIS A 64 -2.15 3.13 -11.67
N GLU A 65 -1.33 3.89 -10.95
CA GLU A 65 -0.20 4.62 -11.54
C GLU A 65 1.01 4.65 -10.62
N THR A 66 2.20 4.74 -11.24
CA THR A 66 3.41 5.20 -10.57
C THR A 66 3.43 6.72 -10.56
N ILE A 67 3.75 7.32 -9.41
CA ILE A 67 3.69 8.77 -9.23
C ILE A 67 5.08 9.34 -9.01
N ASP A 68 5.41 10.32 -9.85
CA ASP A 68 6.54 11.23 -9.66
C ASP A 68 5.99 12.58 -9.22
N GLY A 69 5.94 12.83 -7.91
CA GLY A 69 5.46 14.09 -7.31
C GLY A 69 4.95 13.95 -5.88
N ASP A 70 4.69 15.10 -5.25
CA ASP A 70 4.27 15.18 -3.84
C ASP A 70 2.75 15.01 -3.66
N PHE A 71 1.97 15.01 -4.74
CA PHE A 71 0.53 14.74 -4.69
C PHE A 71 -0.04 14.25 -6.02
N ILE A 72 -1.22 13.64 -5.94
CA ILE A 72 -2.09 13.35 -7.09
C ILE A 72 -3.55 13.63 -6.76
N ASP A 73 -4.28 14.11 -7.77
CA ASP A 73 -5.73 14.28 -7.72
C ASP A 73 -6.37 13.27 -8.69
N ILE A 74 -7.23 12.40 -8.15
CA ILE A 74 -8.00 11.40 -8.89
C ILE A 74 -9.45 11.88 -8.94
N GLN A 75 -9.99 12.08 -10.14
CA GLN A 75 -11.35 12.56 -10.34
C GLN A 75 -12.33 11.39 -10.35
N ILE A 76 -13.40 11.48 -9.56
CA ILE A 76 -14.38 10.40 -9.33
C ILE A 76 -15.78 11.03 -9.29
N PRO A 77 -16.83 10.35 -9.80
CA PRO A 77 -18.19 10.84 -9.67
C PRO A 77 -18.58 11.08 -8.19
N LYS A 78 -19.57 11.95 -7.97
CA LYS A 78 -20.16 12.12 -6.64
C LYS A 78 -20.90 10.86 -6.22
N GLY A 79 -20.71 10.45 -4.98
CA GLY A 79 -21.44 9.32 -4.40
C GLY A 79 -20.85 8.85 -3.07
N GLU A 80 -21.39 7.73 -2.60
CA GLU A 80 -20.87 6.99 -1.46
C GLU A 80 -20.28 5.67 -1.98
N TYR A 81 -19.05 5.37 -1.57
CA TYR A 81 -18.26 4.28 -2.13
C TYR A 81 -17.72 3.33 -1.06
N VAL A 82 -17.57 2.07 -1.43
CA VAL A 82 -16.75 1.08 -0.72
C VAL A 82 -15.53 0.75 -1.56
N GLY A 83 -14.44 0.31 -0.94
CA GLY A 83 -13.25 -0.08 -1.69
C GLY A 83 -11.95 -0.02 -0.91
N SER A 84 -10.85 0.08 -1.65
CA SER A 84 -9.51 0.15 -1.07
C SER A 84 -8.59 1.11 -1.82
N LEU A 85 -7.72 1.78 -1.06
CA LEU A 85 -6.61 2.59 -1.54
C LEU A 85 -5.31 1.98 -1.03
N LYS A 86 -4.43 1.57 -1.95
CA LYS A 86 -3.15 0.97 -1.66
C LYS A 86 -2.00 1.83 -2.16
N ILE A 87 -1.03 2.06 -1.30
CA ILE A 87 0.23 2.75 -1.62
C ILE A 87 1.37 1.77 -1.43
N THR A 88 2.20 1.65 -2.46
CA THR A 88 3.42 0.86 -2.44
C THR A 88 4.60 1.78 -2.68
N SER A 89 5.54 1.83 -1.74
CA SER A 89 6.81 2.54 -1.92
C SER A 89 7.95 1.53 -2.05
N THR A 90 8.79 1.72 -3.06
CA THR A 90 9.94 0.86 -3.33
C THR A 90 11.22 1.68 -3.34
N ASN A 91 12.19 1.29 -2.50
CA ASN A 91 13.55 1.83 -2.53
C ASN A 91 14.54 0.78 -3.04
N LEU A 92 15.51 1.25 -3.82
CA LEU A 92 16.70 0.49 -4.16
C LEU A 92 17.74 0.71 -3.07
N ILE A 93 18.23 -0.39 -2.49
CA ILE A 93 19.39 -0.38 -1.61
C ILE A 93 20.63 -0.90 -2.37
N PRO A 94 21.86 -0.70 -1.83
CA PRO A 94 23.06 -1.25 -2.43
C PRO A 94 22.94 -2.74 -2.76
N TYR A 95 23.63 -3.20 -3.82
CA TYR A 95 23.50 -4.55 -4.40
C TYR A 95 22.18 -4.84 -5.12
N TYR A 96 21.47 -3.80 -5.58
CA TYR A 96 20.23 -3.90 -6.38
C TYR A 96 19.06 -4.59 -5.67
N THR A 97 19.14 -4.79 -4.36
CA THR A 97 18.01 -5.27 -3.58
C THR A 97 16.95 -4.19 -3.46
N ARG A 98 15.68 -4.62 -3.55
CA ARG A 98 14.52 -3.73 -3.46
C ARG A 98 13.84 -3.95 -2.12
N ILE A 99 13.71 -2.89 -1.33
CA ILE A 99 12.86 -2.89 -0.13
C ILE A 99 11.52 -2.31 -0.52
N LYS A 100 10.42 -2.89 -0.01
CA LYS A 100 9.06 -2.45 -0.30
C LYS A 100 8.28 -2.20 0.98
N GLY A 101 7.63 -1.05 1.05
CA GLY A 101 6.65 -0.72 2.08
C GLY A 101 5.24 -0.67 1.50
N TYR A 102 4.26 -1.13 2.25
CA TYR A 102 2.86 -1.16 1.82
C TYR A 102 1.96 -0.47 2.83
N HIS A 103 1.03 0.33 2.33
CA HIS A 103 -0.11 0.84 3.08
C HIS A 103 -1.39 0.52 2.34
N GLU A 104 -2.40 0.01 3.03
CA GLU A 104 -3.72 -0.24 2.45
C GLU A 104 -4.82 0.32 3.35
N LEU A 105 -5.68 1.13 2.76
CA LEU A 105 -6.80 1.81 3.41
C LEU A 105 -8.10 1.26 2.83
N PHE A 106 -8.89 0.59 3.66
CA PHE A 106 -10.19 0.03 3.28
C PHE A 106 -11.32 1.00 3.68
N PHE A 107 -12.29 1.17 2.81
CA PHE A 107 -13.49 1.99 3.01
C PHE A 107 -14.73 1.09 2.99
N GLY A 108 -15.43 0.97 4.11
CA GLY A 108 -16.67 0.17 4.20
C GLY A 108 -16.48 -1.34 4.07
N LEU A 109 -15.25 -1.80 3.85
CA LEU A 109 -14.84 -3.18 3.71
C LEU A 109 -13.94 -3.59 4.88
N ASN A 110 -14.00 -4.87 5.25
CA ASN A 110 -12.95 -5.49 6.05
C ASN A 110 -11.83 -6.04 5.15
N ARG A 111 -10.79 -6.63 5.75
CA ARG A 111 -9.63 -7.20 5.01
C ARG A 111 -9.95 -8.43 4.14
N HIS A 112 -11.16 -8.96 4.25
CA HIS A 112 -11.67 -10.09 3.46
C HIS A 112 -12.65 -9.63 2.39
N ASP A 113 -12.68 -8.34 2.08
CA ASP A 113 -13.55 -7.72 1.08
C ASP A 113 -15.05 -7.92 1.37
N THR A 114 -15.41 -8.13 2.64
CA THR A 114 -16.80 -8.24 3.09
C THR A 114 -17.19 -7.05 3.97
N THR A 115 -18.49 -6.91 4.26
CA THR A 115 -19.02 -5.78 5.01
C THR A 115 -18.31 -5.59 6.34
N LEU A 116 -18.11 -4.31 6.68
CA LEU A 116 -17.69 -3.91 8.00
C LEU A 116 -18.94 -3.75 8.89
N GLU A 117 -19.14 -4.65 9.86
CA GLU A 117 -20.11 -4.43 10.95
C GLU A 117 -19.56 -3.33 11.88
N THR A 118 -19.67 -2.06 11.51
CA THR A 118 -19.16 -0.98 12.38
C THR A 118 -20.18 -0.59 13.44
N SER A 119 -19.96 -1.04 14.68
CA SER A 119 -20.23 -0.20 15.86
C SER A 119 -19.04 0.74 16.06
N GLY A 120 -19.31 1.97 16.51
CA GLY A 120 -18.49 3.14 16.19
C GLY A 120 -17.05 3.16 16.70
N ALA A 121 -16.11 3.47 15.81
CA ALA A 121 -15.05 4.47 15.96
C ALA A 121 -14.26 4.59 14.63
N ASN A 122 -13.52 5.69 14.53
CA ASN A 122 -12.69 6.11 13.40
C ASN A 122 -11.59 5.10 13.03
N CYS A 123 -11.30 5.00 11.73
CA CYS A 123 -10.28 4.19 11.04
C CYS A 123 -9.38 3.31 11.93
N HIS A 124 -9.63 2.00 11.95
CA HIS A 124 -8.84 1.06 12.75
C HIS A 124 -7.51 0.73 12.10
N PHE A 125 -6.41 1.03 12.80
CA PHE A 125 -5.05 0.70 12.37
C PHE A 125 -4.64 -0.71 12.83
N ARG A 126 -4.06 -1.50 11.93
CA ARG A 126 -3.42 -2.79 12.28
C ARG A 126 -2.16 -3.01 11.44
N LYS A 127 -1.05 -3.25 12.14
CA LYS A 127 0.22 -3.69 11.54
C LYS A 127 0.16 -5.18 11.18
N THR A 128 0.73 -5.57 10.05
CA THR A 128 1.00 -6.97 9.71
C THR A 128 2.36 -7.11 9.03
N TYR A 129 2.93 -8.30 9.16
CA TYR A 129 4.24 -8.65 8.62
C TYR A 129 4.04 -9.75 7.58
N ARG A 130 4.80 -9.70 6.48
CA ARG A 130 4.86 -10.84 5.57
C ARG A 130 5.50 -12.03 6.29
N GLN A 131 4.97 -13.23 6.09
CA GLN A 131 5.64 -14.44 6.55
C GLN A 131 7.01 -14.57 5.84
N MET A 132 8.03 -14.82 6.65
CA MET A 132 9.41 -15.26 6.35
C MET A 132 10.10 -14.64 5.11
N GLY A 133 11.16 -13.86 5.36
CA GLY A 133 12.23 -13.60 4.38
C GLY A 133 12.07 -12.37 3.47
N THR A 134 11.02 -11.56 3.62
CA THR A 134 10.96 -10.23 2.98
C THR A 134 10.55 -9.17 3.99
N PRO A 135 11.43 -8.20 4.33
CA PRO A 135 11.08 -7.06 5.17
C PRO A 135 10.12 -6.18 4.37
N SER A 136 8.83 -6.40 4.59
CA SER A 136 7.78 -5.51 4.10
C SER A 136 6.77 -5.35 5.22
N GLN A 137 6.78 -4.17 5.82
CA GLN A 137 5.77 -3.78 6.77
C GLN A 137 4.50 -3.39 6.00
N TYR A 138 3.38 -3.94 6.43
CA TYR A 138 2.05 -3.64 5.91
C TYR A 138 1.27 -2.87 6.97
N SER A 139 0.97 -1.62 6.65
CA SER A 139 0.08 -0.78 7.43
C SER A 139 -1.31 -0.87 6.84
N ILE A 140 -2.29 -1.24 7.65
CA ILE A 140 -3.68 -1.32 7.18
C ILE A 140 -4.56 -0.45 8.05
N HIS A 141 -5.38 0.38 7.41
CA HIS A 141 -6.45 1.12 8.02
C HIS A 141 -7.79 0.64 7.48
N THR A 142 -8.78 0.48 8.36
CA THR A 142 -10.14 0.13 7.96
C THR A 142 -11.10 1.19 8.46
N CYS A 143 -11.73 1.89 7.53
CA CYS A 143 -12.59 3.05 7.75
C CYS A 143 -14.03 2.76 7.32
N LYS A 144 -14.93 3.68 7.67
CA LYS A 144 -16.29 3.71 7.10
C LYS A 144 -16.26 3.95 5.58
N ASN A 145 -17.43 3.85 4.95
CA ASN A 145 -17.64 4.17 3.55
C ASN A 145 -17.04 5.54 3.18
N LEU A 146 -16.56 5.63 1.95
CA LEU A 146 -15.99 6.85 1.40
C LEU A 146 -17.11 7.75 0.85
N GLU A 147 -17.43 8.81 1.59
CA GLU A 147 -18.42 9.79 1.17
C GLU A 147 -17.79 10.91 0.34
N LEU A 148 -18.13 10.97 -0.95
CA LEU A 148 -17.76 11.99 -1.93
C LEU A 148 -18.98 12.78 -2.44
N SER A 149 -20.10 12.76 -1.73
CA SER A 149 -21.32 13.46 -2.17
C SER A 149 -21.15 14.98 -2.17
N TYR A 150 -20.52 15.51 -1.12
CA TYR A 150 -20.49 16.95 -0.85
C TYR A 150 -19.10 17.55 -1.06
N ASN A 151 -18.07 16.89 -0.52
CA ASN A 151 -16.73 17.44 -0.40
C ASN A 151 -15.69 16.53 -1.05
N ASN A 152 -14.57 17.13 -1.45
CA ASN A 152 -13.39 16.39 -1.85
C ASN A 152 -12.73 15.77 -0.62
N LYS A 153 -11.99 14.68 -0.83
CA LYS A 153 -11.30 13.98 0.25
C LYS A 153 -9.80 14.07 0.04
N THR A 154 -9.08 14.28 1.13
CA THR A 154 -7.62 14.29 1.13
C THR A 154 -7.10 13.20 2.06
N PHE A 155 -6.15 12.44 1.56
CA PHE A 155 -5.37 11.46 2.30
C PHE A 155 -3.91 11.89 2.26
N GLU A 156 -3.33 12.16 3.41
CA GLU A 156 -1.93 12.55 3.54
C GLU A 156 -1.15 11.39 4.12
N PHE A 157 -0.14 10.97 3.38
CA PHE A 157 0.77 9.91 3.78
C PHE A 157 2.17 10.46 3.93
N SER A 158 2.89 9.97 4.91
CA SER A 158 4.33 10.17 5.03
C SER A 158 5.05 8.84 4.98
N LEU A 159 6.24 8.85 4.37
CA LEU A 159 7.26 7.91 4.79
C LEU A 159 7.80 8.42 6.11
N SER A 160 7.62 7.62 7.18
CA SER A 160 8.51 7.85 8.31
C SER A 160 9.88 7.40 7.86
N GLU A 161 10.82 8.34 7.85
CA GLU A 161 12.20 7.96 8.05
C GLU A 161 12.28 7.50 9.51
N PRO A 162 12.37 6.19 9.70
CA PRO A 162 13.60 5.76 10.31
C PRO A 162 14.16 4.59 9.53
N ASP A 163 15.47 4.59 9.37
CA ASP A 163 16.28 3.41 9.14
C ASP A 163 16.13 2.43 10.33
N GLN A 164 14.92 1.97 10.62
CA GLN A 164 14.64 0.99 11.64
C GLN A 164 15.17 -0.34 11.12
N ILE A 165 16.25 -0.75 11.77
CA ILE A 165 16.85 -2.04 11.56
C ILE A 165 15.81 -3.09 11.94
N ASN A 166 15.47 -3.93 10.97
CA ASN A 166 14.73 -5.15 11.23
C ASN A 166 15.69 -6.14 11.90
N SER A 167 15.78 -6.05 13.22
CA SER A 167 16.71 -6.82 14.05
C SER A 167 16.50 -8.32 13.90
N GLU A 168 15.25 -8.78 13.83
CA GLU A 168 14.92 -10.20 13.69
C GLU A 168 15.46 -10.77 12.38
N SER A 169 15.16 -10.11 11.26
CA SER A 169 15.63 -10.56 9.95
C SER A 169 17.14 -10.42 9.79
N THR A 170 17.72 -9.37 10.39
CA THR A 170 19.18 -9.19 10.46
C THR A 170 19.85 -10.32 11.25
N ILE A 171 19.34 -10.67 12.43
CA ILE A 171 19.85 -11.78 13.26
C ILE A 171 19.71 -13.11 12.53
N LEU A 172 18.57 -13.36 11.89
CA LEU A 172 18.34 -14.59 11.13
C LEU A 172 19.34 -14.72 9.98
N SER A 173 19.57 -13.64 9.23
CA SER A 173 20.55 -13.62 8.14
C SER A 173 21.98 -13.89 8.63
N LEU A 174 22.37 -13.27 9.75
CA LEU A 174 23.66 -13.53 10.43
C LEU A 174 23.79 -14.98 10.92
N PHE A 175 22.73 -15.53 11.51
CA PHE A 175 22.73 -16.90 11.99
C PHE A 175 22.85 -17.90 10.83
N SER A 176 22.07 -17.71 9.76
CA SER A 176 22.14 -18.56 8.57
C SER A 176 23.50 -18.49 7.88
N SER A 177 24.09 -17.30 7.76
CA SER A 177 25.40 -17.13 7.14
C SER A 177 26.51 -17.83 7.93
N PHE A 178 26.48 -17.72 9.26
CA PHE A 178 27.44 -18.38 10.14
C PHE A 178 27.32 -19.90 10.10
N TRP A 179 26.09 -20.43 10.16
CA TRP A 179 25.85 -21.88 10.10
C TRP A 179 26.26 -22.49 8.77
N LEU A 180 25.94 -21.83 7.66
CA LEU A 180 26.33 -22.30 6.33
C LEU A 180 27.85 -22.22 6.11
N GLY A 181 28.52 -21.20 6.67
CA GLY A 181 29.98 -21.09 6.64
C GLY A 181 30.70 -22.24 7.35
N ARG A 182 30.02 -22.93 8.29
CA ARG A 182 30.54 -24.10 9.02
C ARG A 182 30.16 -25.44 8.39
N SER A 183 29.40 -25.43 7.30
CA SER A 183 29.03 -26.63 6.55
C SER A 183 30.24 -27.21 5.81
N SER A 184 30.29 -28.53 5.66
CA SER A 184 31.29 -29.23 4.84
C SER A 184 31.29 -28.76 3.38
N ILE A 185 30.16 -28.25 2.89
CA ILE A 185 30.01 -27.71 1.53
C ILE A 185 30.90 -26.49 1.30
N PHE A 186 31.12 -25.67 2.34
CA PHE A 186 31.86 -24.42 2.25
C PHE A 186 33.23 -24.46 2.92
N VAL A 187 33.77 -25.65 3.21
CA VAL A 187 35.07 -25.82 3.89
C VAL A 187 36.22 -25.06 3.22
N LEU A 188 36.25 -25.01 1.88
CA LEU A 188 37.29 -24.29 1.13
C LEU A 188 37.03 -22.78 1.04
N TYR A 189 35.79 -22.34 1.30
CA TYR A 189 35.36 -20.95 1.20
C TYR A 189 34.42 -20.56 2.36
N PRO A 190 34.87 -20.63 3.63
CA PRO A 190 34.01 -20.50 4.80
C PRO A 190 33.39 -19.09 4.94
N TYR A 191 34.00 -18.08 4.31
CA TYR A 191 33.50 -16.71 4.27
C TYR A 191 32.55 -16.43 3.09
N ALA A 192 32.42 -17.34 2.11
CA ALA A 192 31.53 -17.13 0.97
C ALA A 192 30.06 -17.02 1.40
N PRO A 193 29.53 -17.84 2.32
CA PRO A 193 28.19 -17.63 2.85
C PRO A 193 28.04 -16.29 3.56
N PHE A 194 29.04 -15.82 4.29
CA PHE A 194 29.02 -14.49 4.90
C PHE A 194 28.90 -13.39 3.82
N LEU A 195 29.75 -13.43 2.79
CA LEU A 195 29.71 -12.45 1.69
C LEU A 195 28.40 -12.49 0.90
N VAL A 196 27.88 -13.68 0.62
CA VAL A 196 26.61 -13.83 -0.11
C VAL A 196 25.45 -13.34 0.76
N PHE A 197 25.36 -13.77 2.01
CA PHE A 197 24.23 -13.36 2.85
C PHE A 197 24.28 -11.87 3.19
N HIS A 198 25.45 -11.33 3.51
CA HIS A 198 25.58 -9.92 3.92
C HIS A 198 25.73 -8.95 2.76
N GLY A 199 26.22 -9.40 1.60
CA GLY A 199 26.17 -8.62 0.37
C GLY A 199 24.75 -8.59 -0.20
N PHE A 200 24.15 -9.76 -0.44
CA PHE A 200 22.87 -9.86 -1.12
C PHE A 200 21.67 -9.48 -0.24
N PHE A 201 21.64 -9.91 1.03
CA PHE A 201 20.55 -9.55 1.96
C PHE A 201 20.88 -8.32 2.83
N GLY A 202 22.09 -7.78 2.72
CA GLY A 202 22.59 -6.71 3.57
C GLY A 202 23.04 -7.20 4.95
N LEU A 203 23.95 -6.46 5.60
CA LEU A 203 24.25 -6.61 7.03
C LEU A 203 23.07 -6.16 7.90
N VAL A 204 22.29 -5.21 7.40
CA VAL A 204 21.19 -4.56 8.09
C VAL A 204 20.03 -4.52 7.13
N GLN A 205 18.93 -5.16 7.51
CA GLN A 205 17.68 -5.02 6.78
C GLN A 205 16.91 -3.82 7.32
N LYS A 206 16.42 -2.97 6.41
CA LYS A 206 15.61 -1.80 6.74
C LYS A 206 14.16 -2.06 6.34
N ASP A 207 13.22 -1.52 7.10
CA ASP A 207 11.81 -1.52 6.73
C ASP A 207 11.42 -0.16 6.14
N ILE A 208 10.51 -0.15 5.16
CA ILE A 208 9.84 1.08 4.68
C ILE A 208 8.48 1.14 5.33
N PHE A 209 8.24 2.17 6.14
CA PHE A 209 6.95 2.36 6.81
C PHE A 209 6.23 3.59 6.27
N ILE A 210 5.00 3.37 5.80
CA ILE A 210 4.10 4.41 5.32
C ILE A 210 3.06 4.69 6.40
N HIS A 211 3.04 5.93 6.91
CA HIS A 211 2.02 6.43 7.84
C HIS A 211 0.89 7.10 7.07
N LEU A 212 -0.34 6.97 7.59
CA LEU A 212 -1.45 7.85 7.24
C LEU A 212 -1.47 8.96 8.30
N ASP A 213 -1.07 10.17 7.92
CA ASP A 213 -0.94 11.30 8.85
C ASP A 213 -2.28 12.01 9.03
N HIS A 214 -3.02 12.16 7.94
CA HIS A 214 -4.29 12.85 7.92
C HIS A 214 -5.24 12.22 6.91
N TYR A 215 -6.52 12.14 7.29
CA TYR A 215 -7.61 11.80 6.39
C TYR A 215 -8.82 12.68 6.71
N GLY A 216 -9.37 13.34 5.70
CA GLY A 216 -10.41 14.33 5.98
C GLY A 216 -10.88 15.13 4.78
N ILE A 217 -11.65 16.17 5.11
CA ILE A 217 -12.05 17.23 4.19
C ILE A 217 -10.97 18.31 4.30
N LEU A 218 -10.50 18.82 3.16
CA LEU A 218 -9.68 20.04 3.11
C LEU A 218 -10.55 21.28 3.35
#